data_AF-A0AAV8ZPR2-F1
#
_entry.id   AF-A0AAV8ZPR2-F1
#
_cell.length_a   1.000
_cell.length_b   1.000
_cell.length_c   1.000
_cell.angle_alpha   90.00
_cell.angle_beta   90.00
_cell.angle_gamma   90.00
#
_symmetry.space_group_name_H-M   'P 1'
#
loop_
_entity.id
_entity.type
_entity.pdbx_description
1 polymer ?
#
loop_
_entity_poly.entity_id
_entity_poly.type
_entity_poly.pdbx_seq_one_letter_code
_entity_poly.pdbx_strand_id
1 'polypeptide(L)'
;MSPSDGQHIYLHAINARMLEHTYGSLEFGPKAITGKILEKEGGSMTEELRKRLRYLQHLPVTCQFEVAEIQLRQPLVKKETLEQFHGRYF
;
A
#
# COMPACT_ATOMS: atom_id res chain seq x y z
N MET A 1 29.41 1.74 6.63
CA MET A 1 28.91 2.95 5.96
C MET A 1 27.53 2.63 5.46
N SER A 2 26.53 3.21 6.13
CA SER A 2 25.11 2.94 5.95
C SER A 2 24.66 3.51 4.62
N PRO A 3 24.13 2.70 3.69
CA PRO A 3 23.53 3.30 2.52
C PRO A 3 22.26 3.99 3.00
N SER A 4 22.27 5.31 2.92
CA SER A 4 21.09 6.10 2.58
C SER A 4 20.66 5.72 1.15
N ASP A 5 20.44 4.43 0.90
CA ASP A 5 19.91 3.95 -0.36
C ASP A 5 18.46 4.38 -0.39
N GLY A 6 18.00 4.93 -1.50
CA GLY A 6 16.60 5.26 -1.73
C GLY A 6 15.74 4.00 -1.73
N GLN A 7 15.61 3.35 -0.59
CA GLN A 7 14.87 2.13 -0.41
C GLN A 7 13.41 2.46 -0.66
N HIS A 8 12.96 2.03 -1.82
CA HIS A 8 11.64 2.30 -2.32
C HIS A 8 10.64 1.52 -1.46
N ILE A 9 9.91 2.22 -0.59
CA ILE A 9 8.85 1.63 0.23
C ILE A 9 7.51 2.10 -0.33
N TYR A 10 6.65 1.15 -0.69
CA TYR A 10 5.33 1.42 -1.22
C TYR A 10 4.23 0.83 -0.34
N LEU A 11 3.04 1.42 -0.43
CA LEU A 11 1.89 0.94 0.30
C LEU A 11 1.45 -0.43 -0.24
N HIS A 12 1.14 -1.37 0.66
CA HIS A 12 0.66 -2.69 0.26
C HIS A 12 -0.66 -2.59 -0.53
N ALA A 13 -0.87 -3.52 -1.47
CA ALA A 13 -2.04 -3.50 -2.35
C ALA A 13 -3.37 -3.58 -1.58
N ILE A 14 -3.40 -4.27 -0.43
CA ILE A 14 -4.60 -4.37 0.39
C ILE A 14 -5.01 -3.00 0.96
N ASN A 15 -4.03 -2.23 1.46
CA ASN A 15 -4.24 -0.89 1.96
C ASN A 15 -4.71 0.06 0.87
N ALA A 16 -4.10 -0.03 -0.32
CA ALA A 16 -4.55 0.74 -1.47
C ALA A 16 -6.02 0.42 -1.80
N ARG A 17 -6.40 -0.87 -1.85
CA ARG A 17 -7.80 -1.28 -2.09
C ARG A 17 -8.76 -0.82 -1.01
N MET A 18 -8.34 -0.80 0.26
CA MET A 18 -9.16 -0.26 1.35
C MET A 18 -9.42 1.24 1.19
N LEU A 19 -8.40 2.00 0.79
CA LEU A 19 -8.54 3.42 0.49
C LEU A 19 -9.43 3.63 -0.75
N GLU A 20 -9.22 2.89 -1.83
CA GLU A 20 -10.09 2.93 -3.02
C GLU A 20 -11.54 2.60 -2.67
N HIS A 21 -11.79 1.59 -1.85
CA HIS A 21 -13.14 1.25 -1.40
C HIS A 21 -13.77 2.36 -0.56
N THR A 22 -12.98 3.04 0.28
CA THR A 22 -13.48 4.11 1.16
C THR A 22 -13.77 5.39 0.37
N TYR A 23 -12.89 5.78 -0.54
CA TYR A 23 -12.87 7.06 -1.24
C TYR A 23 -13.31 6.99 -2.71
N GLY A 24 -13.59 5.80 -3.24
CA GLY A 24 -13.91 5.54 -4.65
C GLY A 24 -12.69 5.43 -5.56
N SER A 25 -11.66 6.25 -5.32
CA SER A 25 -10.36 6.22 -6.02
C SER A 25 -9.27 6.74 -5.08
N LEU A 26 -8.01 6.32 -5.26
CA LEU A 26 -6.88 6.82 -4.47
C LEU A 26 -6.71 8.34 -4.61
N GLU A 27 -7.11 8.94 -5.74
CA GLU A 27 -7.01 10.39 -5.98
C GLU A 27 -7.91 11.22 -5.06
N PHE A 28 -9.02 10.64 -4.60
CA PHE A 28 -9.96 11.26 -3.65
C PHE A 28 -9.58 10.97 -2.20
N GLY A 29 -8.58 10.11 -1.98
CA GLY A 29 -8.04 9.82 -0.66
C GLY A 29 -7.17 10.95 -0.10
N PRO A 30 -6.84 10.89 1.19
CA PRO A 30 -5.94 11.85 1.82
C PRO A 30 -4.52 11.74 1.25
N LYS A 31 -3.86 12.90 1.09
CA LYS A 31 -2.48 12.98 0.58
C LYS A 31 -1.44 12.33 1.50
N ALA A 32 -1.74 12.25 2.79
CA ALA A 32 -0.88 11.64 3.79
C ALA A 32 -1.73 10.80 4.75
N ILE A 33 -1.22 9.62 5.10
CA ILE A 33 -1.82 8.71 6.07
C ILE A 33 -0.79 8.31 7.11
N THR A 34 -1.28 7.91 8.28
CA THR A 34 -0.44 7.41 9.37
C THR A 34 -1.03 6.12 9.89
N GLY A 35 -0.18 5.12 10.10
CA GLY A 35 -0.60 3.81 10.59
C GLY A 35 0.59 3.03 11.12
N LYS A 36 0.30 2.03 11.96
CA LYS A 36 1.31 1.09 12.46
C LYS A 36 1.65 0.11 11.33
N ILE A 37 2.93 -0.08 11.02
CA ILE A 37 3.36 -1.14 10.10
C ILE A 37 3.03 -2.50 10.74
N LEU A 38 2.29 -3.32 10.01
CA LEU A 38 1.97 -4.70 10.41
C LEU A 38 2.98 -5.67 9.81
N GLU A 39 3.23 -5.52 8.51
CA GLU A 39 4.15 -6.38 7.77
C GLU A 39 4.93 -5.55 6.75
N LYS A 40 6.14 -6.00 6.45
CA LYS A 40 6.93 -5.52 5.32
C LYS A 40 7.45 -6.70 4.55
N GLU A 41 7.22 -6.69 3.24
CA GLU A 41 7.69 -7.73 2.35
C GLU A 41 8.60 -7.11 1.29
N GLY A 42 9.78 -7.71 1.10
CA GLY A 42 10.68 -7.35 0.01
C GLY A 42 10.19 -7.98 -1.30
N GLY A 43 10.07 -7.17 -2.35
CA GLY A 43 9.59 -7.58 -3.66
C GLY A 43 10.43 -7.01 -4.80
N SER A 44 10.12 -7.48 -6.00
CA SER A 44 10.68 -6.97 -7.26
C SER A 44 9.54 -6.54 -8.16
N MET A 45 9.68 -5.41 -8.86
CA MET A 45 8.60 -4.88 -9.70
C MET A 45 8.35 -5.85 -10.86
N THR A 46 7.20 -6.53 -10.86
CA THR A 46 6.75 -7.40 -11.94
C THR A 46 5.74 -6.68 -12.82
N GLU A 47 5.58 -7.12 -14.08
CA GLU A 47 4.58 -6.56 -14.98
C GLU A 47 3.14 -6.72 -14.46
N GLU A 48 2.86 -7.79 -13.72
CA GLU A 48 1.56 -8.01 -13.07
C GLU A 48 1.29 -6.99 -11.97
N LEU A 49 2.28 -6.73 -11.10
CA LEU A 49 2.18 -5.69 -10.08
C LEU A 49 2.05 -4.30 -10.71
N ARG A 50 2.76 -4.04 -11.81
CA ARG A 50 2.67 -2.80 -12.58
C ARG A 50 1.25 -2.55 -13.13
N LYS A 51 0.59 -3.59 -13.63
CA LYS A 51 -0.79 -3.51 -14.15
C LYS A 51 -1.81 -3.31 -13.04
N ARG A 52 -1.62 -3.96 -11.89
CA ARG A 52 -2.54 -3.90 -10.74
C ARG A 52 -2.38 -2.62 -9.92
N LEU A 53 -1.14 -2.16 -9.76
CA LEU A 53 -0.78 -0.98 -8.97
C LEU A 53 -0.39 0.14 -9.93
N ARG A 54 -1.39 0.72 -10.61
CA ARG A 54 -1.17 1.82 -11.57
C ARG A 54 -0.39 2.99 -10.97
N TYR A 55 -0.48 3.20 -9.66
CA TYR A 55 0.30 4.21 -8.93
C TYR A 55 1.81 3.91 -8.88
N LEU A 56 2.24 2.66 -9.12
CA LEU A 56 3.64 2.23 -9.18
C LEU A 56 4.17 2.07 -10.61
N GLN A 57 3.38 2.41 -11.64
CA GLN A 57 3.78 2.20 -13.04
C GLN A 57 5.03 2.97 -13.48
N HIS A 58 5.43 3.98 -12.69
CA HIS A 58 6.60 4.82 -12.89
C HIS A 58 7.92 4.12 -12.54
N LEU A 59 7.86 2.98 -11.87
CA LEU A 59 9.04 2.21 -11.50
C LEU A 59 9.53 1.31 -12.64
N PRO A 60 10.85 1.21 -12.85
CA PRO A 60 11.40 0.25 -13.78
C PRO A 60 11.15 -1.18 -13.29
N VAL A 61 10.68 -2.04 -14.20
CA VAL A 61 10.66 -3.49 -14.01
C VAL A 61 12.10 -3.92 -13.73
N THR A 62 12.36 -4.68 -12.66
CA THR A 62 13.68 -5.00 -12.02
C THR A 62 14.10 -4.17 -10.81
N CYS A 63 13.38 -3.10 -10.44
CA CYS A 63 13.70 -2.37 -9.21
C CYS A 63 13.30 -3.19 -7.97
N GLN A 64 14.21 -3.28 -6.99
CA GLN A 64 13.92 -3.86 -5.68
C GLN A 64 13.17 -2.83 -4.84
N PHE A 65 12.09 -3.26 -4.18
CA PHE A 65 11.28 -2.40 -3.34
C PHE A 65 10.68 -3.18 -2.17
N GLU A 66 10.31 -2.49 -1.11
CA GLU A 66 9.50 -3.05 -0.04
C GLU A 66 8.04 -2.63 -0.22
N VAL A 67 7.12 -3.54 0.06
CA VAL A 67 5.72 -3.20 0.33
C VAL A 67 5.50 -3.20 1.84
N ALA A 68 4.91 -2.13 2.35
CA ALA A 68 4.54 -2.01 3.75
C ALA A 68 3.02 -2.10 3.88
N GLU A 69 2.57 -3.13 4.58
CA GLU A 69 1.20 -3.21 5.07
C GLU A 69 1.10 -2.39 6.36
N ILE A 70 0.15 -1.45 6.39
CA ILE A 70 -0.10 -0.65 7.58
C ILE A 70 -1.49 -0.93 8.14
N GLN A 71 -1.64 -0.74 9.44
CA GLN A 71 -2.93 -0.80 10.08
C GLN A 71 -3.72 0.47 9.76
N LEU A 72 -4.73 0.34 8.91
CA LEU A 72 -5.72 1.39 8.69
C LEU A 72 -6.82 1.26 9.75
N ARG A 73 -7.27 2.39 10.29
CA ARG A 73 -8.32 2.44 11.32
C ARG A 73 -9.32 3.53 10.98
N GLN A 74 -10.49 3.50 11.60
CA GLN A 74 -11.41 4.64 11.56
C GLN A 74 -10.74 5.87 12.21
N PRO A 75 -11.01 7.11 11.74
CA PRO A 75 -11.95 7.49 10.68
C PRO A 75 -11.36 7.45 9.25
N LEU A 76 -10.11 7.00 9.08
CA LEU A 76 -9.42 6.99 7.78
C LEU A 76 -10.05 6.02 6.77
N VAL A 77 -10.50 4.86 7.23
CA VAL A 77 -11.27 3.89 6.44
C VAL A 77 -12.64 3.68 7.07
N LYS A 78 -13.66 3.43 6.25
CA LYS A 78 -15.02 3.16 6.74
C LYS A 78 -15.08 1.82 7.47
N LYS A 79 -16.05 1.69 8.39
CA LYS A 79 -16.30 0.42 9.10
C LYS A 79 -16.58 -0.72 8.13
N GLU A 80 -17.39 -0.50 7.09
CA GLU A 80 -17.68 -1.50 6.06
C GLU A 80 -16.41 -2.03 5.38
N THR A 81 -15.43 -1.16 5.15
CA THR A 81 -14.15 -1.53 4.56
C THR A 81 -13.37 -2.39 5.54
N LEU A 82 -13.28 -2.00 6.82
CA LEU A 82 -12.63 -2.83 7.83
C LEU A 82 -13.29 -4.22 7.95
N GLU A 83 -14.62 -4.30 7.84
CA GLU A 83 -15.38 -5.55 7.87
C GLU A 83 -15.12 -6.41 6.61
N GLN A 84 -15.04 -5.79 5.43
CA GLN A 84 -14.72 -6.48 4.18
C GLN A 84 -13.30 -7.04 4.14
N PHE A 85 -12.33 -6.36 4.78
CA PHE A 85 -10.91 -6.74 4.79
C PHE A 85 -10.45 -7.34 6.14
N HIS A 86 -11.38 -7.68 7.04
CA HIS A 86 -11.09 -8.10 8.42
C HIS A 86 -10.27 -9.39 8.52
N GLY A 87 -10.31 -10.25 7.49
CA GLY A 87 -9.66 -11.57 7.48
C GLY A 87 -8.12 -11.57 7.46
N ARG A 88 -7.46 -10.40 7.47
CA ARG A 88 -5.99 -10.26 7.40
C ARG A 88 -5.37 -9.59 8.64
N TYR A 89 -6.19 -9.06 9.56
CA TYR A 89 -5.74 -8.24 10.69
C TYR A 89 -5.59 -9.01 12.01
N PHE A 90 -5.71 -10.35 12.00
CA PHE A 90 -5.54 -11.23 13.15
C PHE A 90 -4.52 -12.33 12.88
#